data_AF-A0A4V2ZYH6-F1
#
_entry.id   AF-A0A4V2ZYH6-F1
#
_cell.length_a   1.000
_cell.length_b   1.000
_cell.length_c   1.000
_cell.angle_alpha   90.00
_cell.angle_beta   90.00
_cell.angle_gamma   90.00
#
_symmetry.space_group_name_H-M   'P 1'
#
loop_
_entity.id
_entity.type
_entity.pdbx_description
1 polymer ?
#
loop_
_entity_poly.entity_id
_entity_poly.type
_entity_poly.pdbx_seq_one_letter_code
_entity_poly.pdbx_strand_id
1 'polypeptide(L)'
;MQAALRSIISESACLDVPVATLSDTDNLYDAGLSSLGTIRVMLAIEETLDIEIPAELITFDLFQSIESLAGMLASLTQEGRTECAPFATAQR
;
A
#
# COMPACT_ATOMS: atom_id res chain seq x y z
N MET A 1 -0.19 -11.06 6.84
CA MET A 1 -0.24 -9.87 5.97
C MET A 1 -0.93 -8.69 6.66
N GLN A 2 -2.19 -8.82 7.09
CA GLN A 2 -2.94 -7.70 7.71
C GLN A 2 -2.24 -7.05 8.93
N ALA A 3 -1.68 -7.84 9.85
CA ALA A 3 -0.97 -7.29 11.01
C ALA A 3 0.25 -6.43 10.64
N ALA A 4 0.98 -6.80 9.58
CA ALA A 4 2.11 -6.02 9.08
C ALA A 4 1.65 -4.70 8.46
N LEU A 5 0.59 -4.74 7.64
CA LEU A 5 -0.03 -3.54 7.08
C LEU A 5 -0.50 -2.58 8.16
N ARG A 6 -1.12 -3.09 9.22
CA ARG A 6 -1.54 -2.29 10.37
C ARG A 6 -0.36 -1.58 11.03
N SER A 7 0.77 -2.28 11.22
CA SER A 7 1.98 -1.64 11.73
C SER A 7 2.48 -0.52 10.80
N ILE A 8 2.61 -0.81 9.51
CA ILE A 8 3.09 0.14 8.50
C ILE A 8 2.18 1.37 8.42
N ILE A 9 0.86 1.17 8.36
CA ILE A 9 -0.13 2.25 8.31
C ILE A 9 -0.05 3.08 9.59
N SER A 10 0.07 2.44 10.75
CA SER A 10 0.19 3.15 12.04
C SER A 10 1.42 4.06 12.11
N GLU A 11 2.53 3.69 11.47
CA GLU A 11 3.77 4.48 11.48
C GLU A 11 3.84 5.51 10.34
N SER A 12 3.31 5.16 9.16
CA SER A 12 3.50 5.94 7.92
C SER A 12 2.30 6.80 7.54
N ALA A 13 1.06 6.36 7.81
CA ALA A 13 -0.16 7.03 7.34
C ALA A 13 -0.52 8.30 8.11
N CYS A 14 -0.06 8.41 9.37
CA CYS A 14 -0.37 9.54 10.27
C CYS A 14 -1.88 9.80 10.37
N LEU A 15 -2.65 8.75 10.70
CA LEU A 15 -4.11 8.82 10.86
C LEU A 15 -4.53 9.64 12.09
N ASP A 16 -5.74 10.20 12.05
CA ASP A 16 -6.36 10.88 13.20
C ASP A 16 -6.78 9.88 14.28
N VAL A 17 -7.03 8.62 13.90
CA VAL A 17 -7.44 7.53 14.79
C VAL A 17 -6.42 6.40 14.84
N PRO A 18 -6.33 5.66 15.96
CA PRO A 18 -5.43 4.52 16.05
C PRO A 18 -5.84 3.44 15.04
N VAL A 19 -4.87 2.88 14.31
CA VAL A 19 -5.13 1.74 13.43
C VAL A 19 -5.77 0.57 14.18
N ALA A 20 -5.46 0.39 15.48
CA ALA A 20 -6.02 -0.67 16.30
C ALA A 20 -7.56 -0.59 16.46
N THR A 21 -8.15 0.59 16.29
CA THR A 21 -9.61 0.77 16.37
C THR A 21 -10.33 0.59 15.04
N LEU A 22 -9.59 0.51 13.93
CA LEU A 22 -10.14 0.31 12.59
C LEU A 22 -10.35 -1.18 12.30
N SER A 23 -11.48 -1.51 11.71
CA SER A 23 -11.74 -2.80 11.07
C SER A 23 -10.95 -2.93 9.76
N ASP A 24 -10.80 -4.14 9.25
CA ASP A 24 -10.06 -4.39 8.02
C ASP A 24 -10.79 -3.82 6.78
N THR A 25 -12.11 -3.65 6.87
CA THR A 25 -13.00 -3.09 5.85
C THR A 25 -13.32 -1.61 6.07
N ASP A 26 -12.75 -0.97 7.09
CA ASP A 26 -13.02 0.45 7.34
C ASP A 26 -12.32 1.34 6.32
N ASN A 27 -12.92 2.52 6.08
CA ASN A 27 -12.37 3.50 5.17
C ASN A 27 -11.22 4.28 5.82
N LEU A 28 -10.00 4.11 5.30
CA LEU A 28 -8.81 4.79 5.80
C LEU A 28 -8.86 6.29 5.54
N TYR A 29 -9.55 6.76 4.51
CA TYR A 29 -9.73 8.19 4.25
C TYR A 29 -10.60 8.85 5.31
N ASP A 30 -11.68 8.18 5.76
CA ASP A 30 -12.48 8.62 6.91
C ASP A 30 -11.67 8.60 8.21
N ALA A 31 -10.68 7.71 8.31
CA ALA A 31 -9.75 7.63 9.43
C ALA A 31 -8.65 8.73 9.42
N GLY A 32 -8.62 9.58 8.38
CA GLY A 32 -7.65 10.68 8.25
C GLY A 32 -6.49 10.42 7.29
N LEU A 33 -6.54 9.37 6.47
CA LEU A 33 -5.53 9.12 5.45
C LEU A 33 -5.53 10.27 4.41
N SER A 34 -4.42 10.99 4.35
CA SER A 34 -4.20 12.06 3.36
C SER A 34 -3.45 11.53 2.14
N SER A 35 -3.47 12.29 1.03
CA SER A 35 -2.71 11.93 -0.20
C SER A 35 -1.21 11.74 0.07
N LEU A 36 -0.62 12.51 0.98
CA LEU A 36 0.77 12.33 1.40
C LEU A 36 0.94 11.06 2.24
N GLY A 37 -0.02 10.78 3.13
CA GLY A 37 -0.05 9.54 3.91
C GLY A 37 -0.10 8.31 3.01
N THR A 38 -0.89 8.34 1.94
CA THR A 38 -0.97 7.28 0.92
C THR A 38 0.41 6.98 0.31
N ILE A 39 1.15 8.01 -0.10
CA ILE A 39 2.51 7.83 -0.68
C ILE A 39 3.47 7.26 0.37
N ARG A 40 3.41 7.72 1.62
CA ARG A 40 4.28 7.22 2.70
C ARG A 40 3.98 5.75 3.02
N VAL A 41 2.71 5.38 3.06
CA VAL A 41 2.28 3.99 3.27
C VAL A 41 2.77 3.10 2.13
N MET A 42 2.57 3.53 0.88
CA MET A 42 3.06 2.82 -0.29
C MET A 42 4.56 2.53 -0.21
N LEU A 43 5.39 3.57 0.00
CA LEU A 43 6.85 3.41 0.11
C LEU A 43 7.25 2.47 1.24
N ALA A 44 6.59 2.58 2.41
CA ALA A 44 6.89 1.73 3.53
C ALA A 44 6.46 0.27 3.29
N ILE A 45 5.40 0.03 2.53
CA ILE A 45 4.97 -1.31 2.10
C ILE A 45 6.01 -1.93 1.18
N GLU A 46 6.44 -1.20 0.14
CA GLU A 46 7.46 -1.65 -0.80
C GLU A 46 8.77 -1.99 -0.09
N GLU A 47 9.22 -1.14 0.84
CA GLU A 47 10.42 -1.37 1.65
C GLU A 47 10.28 -2.57 2.60
N THR A 48 9.13 -2.73 3.26
CA THR A 48 8.92 -3.80 4.26
C THR A 48 8.71 -5.16 3.62
N LEU A 49 8.05 -5.22 2.47
CA LEU A 49 7.69 -6.46 1.78
C LEU A 49 8.66 -6.82 0.65
N ASP A 50 9.61 -5.93 0.32
CA ASP A 50 10.56 -6.08 -0.80
C ASP A 50 9.82 -6.35 -2.12
N ILE A 51 8.79 -5.54 -2.39
CA ILE A 51 7.95 -5.62 -3.59
C ILE A 51 7.90 -4.27 -4.30
N GLU A 52 7.49 -4.28 -5.56
CA GLU A 52 7.21 -3.08 -6.35
C GLU A 52 5.72 -3.04 -6.70
N ILE A 53 5.02 -1.96 -6.33
CA ILE A 53 3.60 -1.80 -6.67
C ILE A 53 3.52 -0.99 -7.97
N PRO A 54 3.03 -1.57 -9.08
CA PRO A 54 2.94 -0.85 -10.34
C PRO A 54 1.96 0.33 -10.23
N ALA A 55 2.32 1.45 -10.86
CA ALA A 55 1.57 2.72 -10.73
C ALA A 55 0.11 2.61 -11.17
N GLU A 56 -0.19 1.73 -12.11
CA GLU A 56 -1.53 1.43 -12.60
C GLU A 56 -2.44 0.84 -11.51
N LEU A 57 -1.86 0.20 -10.48
CA LEU A 57 -2.60 -0.36 -9.35
C LEU A 57 -2.73 0.63 -8.18
N ILE A 58 -1.90 1.68 -8.14
CA ILE A 58 -1.91 2.74 -7.11
C ILE A 58 -3.12 3.65 -7.35
N THR A 59 -4.27 3.21 -6.86
CA THR A 59 -5.56 3.91 -6.97
C THR A 59 -6.09 4.27 -5.59
N PHE A 60 -6.99 5.26 -5.52
CA PHE A 60 -7.64 5.60 -4.25
C PHE A 60 -8.35 4.39 -3.63
N ASP A 61 -9.02 3.58 -4.45
CA ASP A 61 -9.67 2.34 -4.02
C ASP A 61 -8.72 1.29 -3.42
N LEU A 62 -7.45 1.29 -3.80
CA LEU A 62 -6.45 0.39 -3.20
C LEU A 62 -6.26 0.74 -1.72
N PHE A 63 -6.13 2.03 -1.41
CA PHE A 63 -5.89 2.53 -0.05
C PHE A 63 -7.18 2.84 0.72
N GLN A 64 -8.34 2.44 0.19
CA GLN A 64 -9.60 2.66 0.89
C GLN A 64 -9.67 1.84 2.18
N SER A 65 -9.17 0.61 2.19
CA SER A 65 -9.28 -0.31 3.32
C SER A 65 -8.09 -1.25 3.41
N ILE A 66 -7.82 -1.77 4.61
CA ILE A 66 -6.71 -2.70 4.87
C ILE A 66 -6.92 -4.01 4.11
N GLU A 67 -8.16 -4.49 4.01
CA GLU A 67 -8.52 -5.69 3.24
C GLU A 67 -8.16 -5.54 1.76
N SER A 68 -8.50 -4.39 1.15
CA SER A 68 -8.24 -4.11 -0.27
C SER A 68 -6.73 -4.14 -0.57
N LEU A 69 -5.94 -3.44 0.26
CA LEU A 69 -4.48 -3.49 0.23
C LEU A 69 -3.96 -4.92 0.42
N ALA A 70 -4.41 -5.62 1.47
CA ALA A 70 -3.94 -6.96 1.80
C ALA A 70 -4.21 -7.96 0.69
N GLY A 71 -5.40 -7.92 0.09
CA GLY A 71 -5.79 -8.79 -1.01
C GLY A 71 -4.94 -8.55 -2.25
N MET A 72 -4.72 -7.28 -2.61
CA MET A 72 -3.90 -6.95 -3.77
C MET A 72 -2.44 -7.36 -3.56
N LEU A 73 -1.86 -7.01 -2.40
CA LEU A 73 -0.48 -7.37 -2.06
C LEU A 73 -0.27 -8.89 -1.97
N ALA A 74 -1.29 -9.62 -1.52
CA ALA A 74 -1.28 -11.09 -1.55
C ALA A 74 -1.20 -11.62 -2.97
N SER A 75 -1.93 -11.02 -3.93
CA SER A 75 -1.84 -11.37 -5.34
C SER A 75 -0.44 -11.10 -5.89
N LEU A 76 0.16 -9.92 -5.66
CA LEU A 76 1.51 -9.60 -6.14
C LEU A 76 2.58 -10.54 -5.57
N THR A 77 2.52 -10.81 -4.27
CA THR A 77 3.48 -11.70 -3.60
C THR A 77 3.32 -13.16 -4.05
N GLN A 78 2.12 -13.57 -4.46
CA GLN A 78 1.85 -14.89 -5.03
C GLN A 78 2.21 -14.97 -6.51
N GLU A 79 2.05 -13.88 -7.26
CA GLU A 79 2.43 -13.82 -8.67
C GLU A 79 3.94 -13.88 -8.86
N GLY A 80 4.75 -13.42 -7.89
CA GLY A 80 6.16 -13.80 -7.65
C GLY A 80 7.12 -13.84 -8.84
N ARG A 81 6.72 -13.31 -10.00
CA ARG A 81 7.37 -13.47 -11.29
C ARG A 81 6.68 -12.57 -12.32
N THR A 82 6.79 -11.26 -12.17
CA THR A 82 6.62 -10.39 -13.34
C THR A 82 7.71 -9.34 -13.32
N GLU A 83 8.79 -9.72 -14.00
CA GLU A 83 9.69 -8.89 -14.78
C GLU A 83 10.02 -7.48 -14.27
N CYS A 84 11.30 -7.30 -13.89
CA CYS A 84 12.09 -6.15 -14.35
C CYS A 84 11.80 -5.89 -15.84
N ALA A 85 10.87 -5.00 -16.15
CA ALA A 85 10.82 -4.37 -17.45
C ALA A 85 12.04 -3.43 -17.53
N PRO A 86 12.94 -3.59 -18.52
CA PRO A 86 14.04 -2.67 -18.69
C PRO A 86 13.44 -1.31 -19.05
N PHE A 87 13.78 -0.27 -18.30
CA PHE A 87 13.53 1.11 -18.72
C PHE A 87 14.43 1.40 -19.94
N ALA A 88 13.97 0.95 -21.11
CA ALA A 88 14.41 1.46 -22.38
C ALA A 88 13.82 2.87 -22.51
N THR A 89 14.61 3.88 -22.15
CA THR A 89 14.47 5.19 -22.76
C THR A 89 15.85 5.70 -23.13
N ALA A 90 16.16 5.52 -24.40
CA ALA A 90 17.13 6.34 -25.09
C ALA A 90 16.75 7.81 -24.89
N GLN A 91 17.64 8.61 -24.31
CA GLN A 91 17.61 10.04 -24.52
C GLN A 91 19.04 10.51 -24.83
N ARG A 92 19.08 11.22 -25.96
CA ARG A 92 20.22 11.55 -26.83
C ARG A 92 21.42 12.21 -26.16
#